data_AF-A0A8J5NV14-F1
#
_entry.id   AF-A0A8J5NV14-F1
#
_cell.length_a   1.000
_cell.length_b   1.000
_cell.length_c   1.000
_cell.angle_alpha   90.00
_cell.angle_beta   90.00
_cell.angle_gamma   90.00
#
_symmetry.space_group_name_H-M   'P 1'
#
loop_
_entity.id
_entity.type
_entity.pdbx_description
1 polymer ?
#
loop_
_entity_poly.entity_id
_entity_poly.type
_entity_poly.pdbx_seq_one_letter_code
_entity_poly.pdbx_strand_id
1 'polypeptide(L)'
;MSDTGATRLTLSQPDRDPLRKDLSILMMTRYCHLNKRPLSEWLHIAIGYHRHTRAHLQRLQPEIYHPLTPLNVPVAFRNPQKQPNPEAPIEELLASGHFRAAAIAAVQELTGSGASGGINPTNSKKIFELLYTRLACLTLIDATPLAAQEVKALEDLNDIRRVLNVRLQSLGFGDYRRAVMSYHDLAREARDHISKAAQHDNSARELWKARLYDLGIQVAGALIELEDLTGAAHHLSTLRDRGDGKMALTKALLWLHLGDVESARSCARQAMENDENVEKLILALCDMADAEYETALEAWKELKESLDDEMVGVNTAVCLLYLGRIQEGRAILEGLVDSGLSSHTLLFNLSTMYELCTERHKSLKLKLTERVAGLEASTAGWEKTNSDFKL
;
A
#
# COMPACT_ATOMS: atom_id res chain seq x y z
N MET A 1 -44.85 -42.58 46.17
CA MET A 1 -45.12 -42.22 44.75
C MET A 1 -45.46 -40.75 44.72
N SER A 2 -45.04 -40.06 43.65
CA SER A 2 -45.00 -38.60 43.40
C SER A 2 -44.01 -37.79 44.26
N ASP A 3 -42.95 -37.24 43.65
CA ASP A 3 -43.02 -35.90 43.04
C ASP A 3 -41.85 -35.66 42.06
N THR A 4 -42.08 -34.82 41.07
CA THR A 4 -41.25 -34.55 39.88
C THR A 4 -40.46 -33.25 40.01
N GLY A 5 -39.14 -33.29 39.83
CA GLY A 5 -38.28 -32.10 39.75
C GLY A 5 -37.45 -32.10 38.46
N ALA A 6 -37.83 -31.27 37.50
CA ALA A 6 -37.10 -31.05 36.25
C ALA A 6 -36.00 -29.99 36.44
N THR A 7 -34.74 -30.34 36.13
CA THR A 7 -33.65 -29.37 36.01
C THR A 7 -33.18 -29.32 34.56
N ARG A 8 -33.40 -28.17 33.91
CA ARG A 8 -32.95 -27.81 32.56
C ARG A 8 -31.45 -27.49 32.60
N LEU A 9 -30.62 -28.28 31.94
CA LEU A 9 -29.24 -27.91 31.60
C LEU A 9 -29.24 -27.24 30.23
N THR A 10 -28.97 -25.93 30.23
CA THR A 10 -28.76 -25.11 29.04
C THR A 10 -27.43 -25.49 28.39
N LEU A 11 -27.48 -25.93 27.14
CA LEU A 11 -26.32 -26.14 26.27
C LEU A 11 -25.68 -24.77 25.97
N SER A 12 -24.46 -24.55 26.50
CA SER A 12 -23.56 -23.48 26.09
C SER A 12 -23.12 -23.70 24.64
N GLN A 13 -23.27 -22.66 23.83
CA GLN A 13 -22.76 -22.60 22.45
C GLN A 13 -21.22 -22.76 22.44
N PRO A 14 -20.63 -23.43 21.44
CA PRO A 14 -19.17 -23.56 21.35
C PRO A 14 -18.52 -22.27 20.85
N ASP A 15 -17.33 -22.02 21.39
CA ASP A 15 -16.42 -20.91 21.12
C ASP A 15 -16.29 -20.53 19.63
N ARG A 16 -16.43 -19.23 19.37
CA ARG A 16 -16.07 -18.58 18.10
C ARG A 16 -14.56 -18.48 18.02
N ASP A 17 -13.96 -19.28 17.13
CA ASP A 17 -12.52 -19.38 16.90
C ASP A 17 -11.90 -18.00 16.52
N PRO A 18 -11.02 -17.40 17.35
CA PRO A 18 -10.40 -16.10 17.11
C PRO A 18 -9.54 -16.04 15.84
N LEU A 19 -8.97 -17.17 15.43
CA LEU A 19 -8.10 -17.30 14.25
C LEU A 19 -8.83 -17.04 12.92
N ARG A 20 -10.17 -17.17 12.90
CA ARG A 20 -10.98 -17.04 11.67
C ARG A 20 -11.31 -15.59 11.33
N LYS A 21 -11.33 -14.69 12.33
CA LYS A 21 -11.53 -13.23 12.17
C LYS A 21 -10.24 -12.52 11.76
N ASP A 22 -9.10 -13.00 12.24
CA ASP A 22 -7.80 -12.42 11.90
C ASP A 22 -7.45 -12.61 10.42
N LEU A 23 -7.81 -13.74 9.78
CA LEU A 23 -7.50 -13.96 8.36
C LEU A 23 -8.35 -13.13 7.38
N SER A 24 -9.64 -12.93 7.66
CA SER A 24 -10.53 -12.16 6.77
C SER A 24 -10.19 -10.67 6.81
N ILE A 25 -9.89 -10.15 8.01
CA ILE A 25 -9.48 -8.76 8.21
C ILE A 25 -8.05 -8.54 7.70
N LEU A 26 -7.09 -9.46 7.91
CA LEU A 26 -5.73 -9.29 7.39
C LEU A 26 -5.66 -9.34 5.85
N MET A 27 -6.55 -10.11 5.20
CA MET A 27 -6.66 -10.14 3.73
C MET A 27 -7.36 -8.89 3.14
N MET A 28 -8.34 -8.30 3.84
CA MET A 28 -9.02 -7.07 3.42
C MET A 28 -8.21 -5.80 3.72
N THR A 29 -7.50 -5.74 4.86
CA THR A 29 -6.82 -4.51 5.33
C THR A 29 -5.49 -4.26 4.60
N ARG A 30 -4.84 -5.31 4.07
CA ARG A 30 -3.62 -5.14 3.25
C ARG A 30 -3.86 -4.45 1.92
N TYR A 31 -5.11 -4.41 1.43
CA TYR A 31 -5.48 -3.64 0.24
C TYR A 31 -5.27 -2.12 0.45
N CYS A 32 -5.42 -1.61 1.69
CA CYS A 32 -5.13 -0.22 2.03
C CYS A 32 -3.64 0.08 2.27
N HIS A 33 -2.86 -0.90 2.74
CA HIS A 33 -1.41 -0.70 2.91
C HIS A 33 -0.62 -0.80 1.59
N LEU A 34 -1.18 -1.49 0.60
CA LEU A 34 -0.49 -1.80 -0.66
C LEU A 34 -1.05 -1.09 -1.88
N ASN A 35 -1.99 -0.15 -1.72
CA ASN A 35 -2.18 0.85 -2.76
C ASN A 35 -1.00 1.82 -2.69
N LYS A 36 0.13 1.31 -3.22
CA LYS A 36 1.23 2.06 -3.83
C LYS A 36 0.57 3.06 -4.76
N ARG A 37 0.16 4.21 -4.21
CA ARG A 37 -0.26 5.35 -5.01
C ARG A 37 0.77 5.49 -6.11
N PRO A 38 0.38 5.60 -7.38
CA PRO A 38 1.33 5.77 -8.45
C PRO A 38 2.25 6.93 -8.07
N LEU A 39 3.56 6.75 -8.27
CA LEU A 39 4.62 7.75 -8.06
C LEU A 39 4.22 9.15 -8.58
N SER A 40 3.32 9.23 -9.55
CA SER A 40 2.73 10.45 -10.11
C SER A 40 1.90 11.28 -9.12
N GLU A 41 1.14 10.68 -8.18
CA GLU A 41 0.35 11.46 -7.20
C GLU A 41 1.22 12.18 -6.17
N TRP A 42 2.43 11.67 -5.92
CA TRP A 42 3.39 12.31 -5.02
C TRP A 42 4.14 13.47 -5.67
N LEU A 43 4.06 13.64 -7.00
CA LEU A 43 4.84 14.60 -7.78
C LEU A 43 4.47 16.07 -7.50
N HIS A 44 3.30 16.35 -6.92
CA HIS A 44 2.76 17.71 -6.78
C HIS A 44 3.17 18.48 -5.50
N ILE A 45 4.01 17.90 -4.63
CA ILE A 45 4.46 18.55 -3.39
C ILE A 45 5.93 18.95 -3.51
N ALA A 46 6.21 19.96 -4.35
CA ALA A 46 7.48 20.67 -4.32
C ALA A 46 7.28 22.14 -4.74
N ILE A 47 7.42 23.07 -3.79
CA ILE A 47 7.79 24.48 -4.03
C ILE A 47 8.69 24.86 -2.84
N GLY A 48 9.90 25.36 -3.12
CA GLY A 48 11.06 25.37 -2.20
C GLY A 48 11.39 26.72 -1.53
N TYR A 49 12.59 26.82 -0.92
CA TYR A 49 13.49 27.98 -1.04
C TYR A 49 14.93 27.69 -0.55
N HIS A 50 15.90 28.23 -1.28
CA HIS A 50 17.35 28.14 -1.08
C HIS A 50 17.89 28.44 0.34
N ARG A 51 18.78 27.57 0.84
CA ARG A 51 20.24 27.77 1.04
C ARG A 51 20.86 26.46 1.58
N HIS A 52 22.19 26.40 1.67
CA HIS A 52 23.04 25.32 2.22
C HIS A 52 23.75 24.43 1.17
N THR A 53 24.78 25.01 0.56
CA THR A 53 25.81 24.31 -0.24
C THR A 53 26.51 23.19 0.52
N ARG A 54 26.59 23.25 1.86
CA ARG A 54 27.22 22.19 2.68
C ARG A 54 26.35 20.92 2.78
N ALA A 55 25.03 21.08 2.81
CA ALA A 55 24.09 19.96 2.88
C ALA A 55 24.09 19.12 1.58
N HIS A 56 24.39 19.72 0.43
CA HIS A 56 24.45 18.98 -0.84
C HIS A 56 25.61 18.00 -0.89
N LEU A 57 26.78 18.38 -0.35
CA LEU A 57 27.97 17.53 -0.39
C LEU A 57 27.83 16.29 0.51
N GLN A 58 27.14 16.41 1.65
CA GLN A 58 26.85 15.24 2.50
C GLN A 58 25.93 14.25 1.77
N ARG A 59 24.97 14.73 0.96
CA ARG A 59 24.04 13.90 0.18
C ARG A 59 24.67 13.14 -0.98
N LEU A 60 25.94 13.37 -1.30
CA LEU A 60 26.64 12.64 -2.37
C LEU A 60 27.60 11.59 -1.81
N GLN A 61 27.66 11.45 -0.48
CA GLN A 61 28.53 10.48 0.19
C GLN A 61 28.02 9.05 -0.04
N PRO A 62 28.83 8.16 -0.66
CA PRO A 62 28.45 6.77 -0.89
C PRO A 62 28.07 6.01 0.38
N GLU A 63 28.63 6.39 1.53
CA GLU A 63 28.42 5.74 2.83
C GLU A 63 26.98 5.86 3.34
N ILE A 64 26.21 6.80 2.83
CA ILE A 64 24.79 6.96 3.17
C ILE A 64 23.95 5.86 2.52
N TYR A 65 24.34 5.40 1.32
CA TYR A 65 23.50 4.55 0.48
C TYR A 65 23.82 3.07 0.69
N HIS A 66 22.80 2.31 1.09
CA HIS A 66 22.97 0.91 1.40
C HIS A 66 22.92 0.05 0.12
N PRO A 67 23.82 -0.93 -0.06
CA PRO A 67 23.78 -1.84 -1.20
C PRO A 67 22.53 -2.72 -1.14
N LEU A 68 21.89 -2.94 -2.29
CA LEU A 68 20.67 -3.75 -2.37
C LEU A 68 21.02 -5.21 -2.64
N THR A 69 20.92 -6.05 -1.60
CA THR A 69 21.14 -7.50 -1.75
C THR A 69 19.93 -8.17 -2.40
N PRO A 70 20.13 -9.16 -3.29
CA PRO A 70 19.02 -9.89 -3.92
C PRO A 70 18.50 -11.06 -3.06
N LEU A 71 18.88 -11.16 -1.77
CA LEU A 71 18.59 -12.33 -0.94
C LEU A 71 17.09 -12.59 -0.76
N ASN A 72 16.28 -11.53 -0.70
CA ASN A 72 14.83 -11.60 -0.56
C ASN A 72 14.07 -11.78 -1.90
N VAL A 73 14.77 -11.90 -3.02
CA VAL A 73 14.18 -12.04 -4.36
C VAL A 73 14.21 -13.50 -4.80
N PRO A 74 13.12 -14.12 -5.29
CA PRO A 74 13.17 -15.49 -5.79
C PRO A 74 14.16 -15.65 -6.95
N VAL A 75 14.77 -16.83 -7.07
CA VAL A 75 15.81 -17.10 -8.09
C VAL A 75 15.31 -16.83 -9.51
N ALA A 76 14.03 -17.09 -9.79
CA ALA A 76 13.41 -16.86 -11.10
C ALA A 76 13.55 -15.41 -11.61
N PHE A 77 13.49 -14.42 -10.72
CA PHE A 77 13.65 -13.00 -11.07
C PHE A 77 15.12 -12.61 -11.24
N ARG A 78 16.08 -13.43 -10.77
CA ARG A 78 17.52 -13.14 -10.88
C ARG A 78 18.12 -13.57 -12.23
N ASN A 79 17.30 -14.05 -13.16
CA ASN A 79 17.76 -14.51 -14.47
C ASN A 79 18.34 -13.33 -15.28
N PRO A 80 19.63 -13.35 -15.66
CA PRO A 80 20.26 -12.27 -16.41
C PRO A 80 19.57 -11.92 -17.73
N GLN A 81 18.91 -12.87 -18.38
CA GLN A 81 18.23 -12.62 -19.66
C GLN A 81 17.00 -11.73 -19.55
N LYS A 82 16.42 -11.61 -18.35
CA LYS A 82 15.23 -10.80 -18.07
C LYS A 82 15.53 -9.53 -17.29
N GLN A 83 16.78 -9.36 -16.85
CA GLN A 83 17.21 -8.16 -16.15
C GLN A 83 17.37 -7.01 -17.15
N PRO A 84 17.02 -5.78 -16.76
CA PRO A 84 17.20 -4.63 -17.62
C PRO A 84 18.69 -4.40 -17.89
N ASN A 85 19.00 -3.70 -18.98
CA ASN A 85 20.36 -3.28 -19.29
C ASN A 85 20.92 -2.45 -18.09
N PRO A 86 22.12 -2.76 -17.56
CA PRO A 86 22.75 -1.98 -16.50
C PRO A 86 22.92 -0.48 -16.83
N GLU A 87 22.97 -0.13 -18.11
CA GLU A 87 23.09 1.27 -18.58
C GLU A 87 21.74 1.90 -18.97
N ALA A 88 20.61 1.23 -18.72
CA ALA A 88 19.29 1.77 -19.05
C ALA A 88 19.01 3.06 -18.25
N PRO A 89 18.39 4.08 -18.87
CA PRO A 89 18.04 5.32 -18.20
C PRO A 89 17.00 5.07 -17.10
N ILE A 90 17.08 5.86 -16.03
CA ILE A 90 16.19 5.73 -14.85
C ILE A 90 14.72 5.83 -15.27
N GLU A 91 14.39 6.70 -16.21
CA GLU A 91 13.03 6.90 -16.70
C GLU A 91 12.47 5.64 -17.37
N GLU A 92 13.28 4.91 -18.13
CA GLU A 92 12.89 3.63 -18.76
C GLU A 92 12.74 2.52 -17.71
N LEU A 93 13.65 2.47 -16.73
CA LEU A 93 13.57 1.53 -15.62
C LEU A 93 12.30 1.74 -14.78
N LEU A 94 11.91 2.99 -14.54
CA LEU A 94 10.67 3.32 -13.84
C LEU A 94 9.42 2.99 -14.67
N ALA A 95 9.44 3.28 -15.98
CA ALA A 95 8.33 2.97 -16.87
C ALA A 95 8.07 1.47 -17.01
N SER A 96 9.14 0.66 -16.94
CA SER A 96 9.07 -0.80 -16.96
C SER A 96 8.93 -1.45 -15.58
N GLY A 97 8.88 -0.67 -14.49
CA GLY A 97 8.72 -1.19 -13.12
C GLY A 97 9.93 -1.93 -12.55
N HIS A 98 11.12 -1.71 -13.09
CA HIS A 98 12.39 -2.25 -12.58
C HIS A 98 12.92 -1.38 -11.43
N PHE A 99 12.16 -1.28 -10.34
CA PHE A 99 12.43 -0.35 -9.24
C PHE A 99 13.78 -0.60 -8.54
N ARG A 100 14.23 -1.85 -8.40
CA ARG A 100 15.55 -2.15 -7.84
C ARG A 100 16.68 -1.57 -8.69
N ALA A 101 16.62 -1.78 -10.01
CA ALA A 101 17.61 -1.24 -10.94
C ALA A 101 17.59 0.30 -10.94
N ALA A 102 16.39 0.91 -10.97
CA ALA A 102 16.24 2.35 -10.86
C ALA A 102 16.83 2.93 -9.56
N ALA A 103 16.65 2.23 -8.42
CA ALA A 103 17.24 2.62 -7.15
C ALA A 103 18.77 2.55 -7.15
N ILE A 104 19.36 1.57 -7.84
CA ILE A 104 20.82 1.44 -7.97
C ILE A 104 21.36 2.54 -8.89
N ALA A 105 20.74 2.73 -10.06
CA ALA A 105 21.10 3.77 -11.02
C ALA A 105 21.02 5.18 -10.41
N ALA A 106 20.00 5.46 -9.60
CA ALA A 106 19.89 6.75 -8.90
C ALA A 106 21.08 7.02 -7.97
N VAL A 107 21.56 6.00 -7.23
CA VAL A 107 22.75 6.14 -6.36
C VAL A 107 24.03 6.26 -7.18
N GLN A 108 24.14 5.53 -8.29
CA GLN A 108 25.29 5.64 -9.19
C GLN A 108 25.42 7.05 -9.78
N GLU A 109 24.31 7.68 -10.15
CA GLU A 109 24.29 9.07 -10.64
C GLU A 109 24.59 10.08 -9.51
N LEU A 110 24.04 9.87 -8.31
CA LEU A 110 24.31 10.71 -7.13
C LEU A 110 25.78 10.67 -6.71
N THR A 111 26.39 9.48 -6.70
CA THR A 111 27.77 9.29 -6.22
C THR A 111 28.83 9.42 -7.32
N GLY A 112 28.41 9.50 -8.59
CA GLY A 112 29.31 9.49 -9.73
C GLY A 112 30.01 8.16 -9.99
N SER A 113 29.49 7.07 -9.43
CA SER A 113 30.01 5.71 -9.64
C SER A 113 29.51 5.06 -10.94
N GLY A 114 28.58 5.71 -11.65
CA GLY A 114 28.00 5.23 -12.91
C GLY A 114 28.69 5.74 -14.18
N ALA A 115 28.28 5.21 -15.34
CA ALA A 115 28.86 5.53 -16.65
C ALA A 115 28.70 7.01 -17.06
N SER A 116 27.66 7.69 -16.57
CA SER A 116 27.32 9.07 -16.92
C SER A 116 28.15 10.14 -16.19
N GLY A 117 29.05 9.74 -15.29
CA GLY A 117 29.80 10.66 -14.43
C GLY A 117 28.96 11.26 -13.29
N GLY A 118 29.61 11.91 -12.33
CA GLY A 118 28.96 12.48 -11.16
C GLY A 118 28.12 13.72 -11.44
N ILE A 119 27.00 13.86 -10.73
CA ILE A 119 26.14 15.04 -10.80
C ILE A 119 26.84 16.31 -10.28
N ASN A 120 26.58 17.45 -10.93
CA ASN A 120 27.05 18.73 -10.43
C ASN A 120 26.40 19.05 -9.07
N PRO A 121 27.18 19.28 -7.98
CA PRO A 121 26.66 19.53 -6.63
C PRO A 121 25.79 20.81 -6.53
N THR A 122 25.81 21.69 -7.54
CA THR A 122 24.95 22.88 -7.58
C THR A 122 23.56 22.61 -8.16
N ASN A 123 23.34 21.48 -8.84
CA ASN A 123 22.03 21.13 -9.41
C ASN A 123 21.13 20.48 -8.35
N SER A 124 20.62 21.30 -7.44
CA SER A 124 19.76 20.87 -6.34
C SER A 124 18.53 20.11 -6.84
N LYS A 125 17.86 20.59 -7.88
CA LYS A 125 16.65 19.99 -8.44
C LYS A 125 16.87 18.52 -8.82
N LYS A 126 17.90 18.23 -9.61
CA LYS A 126 18.18 16.86 -10.05
C LYS A 126 18.67 15.97 -8.91
N ILE A 127 19.48 16.49 -7.98
CA ILE A 127 19.88 15.75 -6.75
C ILE A 127 18.63 15.30 -5.98
N PHE A 128 17.64 16.16 -5.84
CA PHE A 128 16.40 15.85 -5.13
C PHE A 128 15.48 14.89 -5.87
N GLU A 129 15.41 14.99 -7.19
CA GLU A 129 14.71 14.02 -8.02
C GLU A 129 15.31 12.63 -7.84
N LEU A 130 16.63 12.49 -7.88
CA LEU A 130 17.34 11.22 -7.71
C LEU A 130 17.17 10.64 -6.29
N LEU A 131 17.30 11.48 -5.26
CA LEU A 131 17.05 11.08 -3.86
C LEU A 131 15.62 10.57 -3.69
N TYR A 132 14.65 11.28 -4.25
CA TYR A 132 13.27 10.83 -4.18
C TYR A 132 13.07 9.50 -4.92
N THR A 133 13.60 9.38 -6.14
CA THR A 133 13.52 8.14 -6.91
C THR A 133 14.11 6.98 -6.13
N ARG A 134 15.29 7.17 -5.51
CA ARG A 134 15.93 6.18 -4.64
C ARG A 134 14.98 5.75 -3.53
N LEU A 135 14.51 6.69 -2.71
CA LEU A 135 13.69 6.39 -1.54
C LEU A 135 12.34 5.77 -1.90
N ALA A 136 11.69 6.28 -2.95
CA ALA A 136 10.43 5.72 -3.44
C ALA A 136 10.64 4.30 -3.99
N CYS A 137 11.67 4.06 -4.79
CA CYS A 137 11.97 2.71 -5.28
C CYS A 137 12.25 1.73 -4.13
N LEU A 138 12.96 2.15 -3.07
CA LEU A 138 13.16 1.32 -1.88
C LEU A 138 11.83 0.94 -1.21
N THR A 139 10.87 1.85 -1.11
CA THR A 139 9.53 1.50 -0.60
C THR A 139 8.77 0.55 -1.53
N LEU A 140 8.98 0.66 -2.85
CA LEU A 140 8.29 -0.17 -3.83
C LEU A 140 8.84 -1.60 -3.89
N ILE A 141 10.07 -1.85 -3.45
CA ILE A 141 10.67 -3.19 -3.36
C ILE A 141 10.67 -3.75 -1.92
N ASP A 142 9.83 -3.19 -1.05
CA ASP A 142 9.71 -3.57 0.37
C ASP A 142 11.01 -3.44 1.18
N ALA A 143 11.88 -2.51 0.78
CA ALA A 143 13.12 -2.15 1.49
C ALA A 143 12.96 -0.88 2.35
N THR A 144 11.76 -0.66 2.91
CA THR A 144 11.43 0.50 3.76
C THR A 144 12.40 0.74 4.93
N PRO A 145 12.92 -0.29 5.64
CA PRO A 145 13.91 -0.07 6.69
C PRO A 145 15.20 0.59 6.18
N LEU A 146 15.66 0.22 4.98
CA LEU A 146 16.83 0.88 4.36
C LEU A 146 16.50 2.32 4.00
N ALA A 147 15.32 2.56 3.40
CA ALA A 147 14.88 3.92 3.07
C ALA A 147 14.85 4.84 4.30
N ALA A 148 14.41 4.32 5.45
CA ALA A 148 14.38 5.06 6.70
C ALA A 148 15.78 5.37 7.25
N GLN A 149 16.72 4.42 7.15
CA GLN A 149 18.12 4.64 7.53
C GLN A 149 18.78 5.70 6.63
N GLU A 150 18.58 5.59 5.31
CA GLU A 150 19.10 6.56 4.33
C GLU A 150 18.52 7.96 4.58
N VAL A 151 17.20 8.10 4.77
CA VAL A 151 16.57 9.38 5.09
C VAL A 151 17.07 9.97 6.40
N LYS A 152 17.26 9.12 7.42
CA LYS A 152 17.76 9.57 8.72
C LYS A 152 19.15 10.17 8.58
N ALA A 153 20.05 9.62 7.76
CA ALA A 153 21.38 10.20 7.55
C ALA A 153 21.35 11.58 6.85
N LEU A 154 20.21 11.97 6.28
CA LEU A 154 20.03 13.22 5.54
C LEU A 154 19.39 14.34 6.40
N GLU A 155 19.58 14.31 7.74
CA GLU A 155 18.90 15.06 8.83
C GLU A 155 18.50 16.53 8.52
N ASP A 156 19.22 17.25 7.67
CA ASP A 156 19.00 18.68 7.31
C ASP A 156 18.13 18.92 6.04
N LEU A 157 17.30 17.96 5.61
CA LEU A 157 16.38 18.12 4.47
C LEU A 157 15.10 18.88 4.86
N ASN A 158 15.21 20.18 5.18
CA ASN A 158 14.05 21.01 5.53
C ASN A 158 13.06 21.27 4.36
N ASP A 159 13.39 20.94 3.11
CA ASP A 159 12.58 21.34 1.94
C ASP A 159 11.95 20.19 1.13
N ILE A 160 12.52 18.98 1.12
CA ILE A 160 12.37 18.08 -0.05
C ILE A 160 11.33 17.00 0.19
N ARG A 161 10.10 17.39 0.50
CA ARG A 161 9.02 16.44 0.87
C ARG A 161 9.22 15.92 2.29
N ARG A 162 9.19 16.85 3.25
CA ARG A 162 9.06 16.55 4.70
C ARG A 162 8.00 15.50 5.00
N VAL A 163 6.94 15.41 4.19
CA VAL A 163 5.93 14.34 4.24
C VAL A 163 6.53 12.94 4.05
N LEU A 164 7.34 12.74 3.00
CA LEU A 164 8.00 11.44 2.75
C LEU A 164 9.01 11.12 3.85
N ASN A 165 9.77 12.13 4.31
CA ASN A 165 10.72 11.95 5.42
C ASN A 165 9.99 11.48 6.68
N VAL A 166 8.94 12.18 7.10
CA VAL A 166 8.12 11.82 8.26
C VAL A 166 7.56 10.40 8.10
N ARG A 167 7.04 10.04 6.93
CA ARG A 167 6.50 8.69 6.66
C ARG A 167 7.57 7.60 6.75
N LEU A 168 8.75 7.82 6.17
CA LEU A 168 9.83 6.85 6.18
C LEU A 168 10.43 6.66 7.57
N GLN A 169 10.62 7.76 8.32
CA GLN A 169 11.06 7.67 9.71
C GLN A 169 10.03 6.94 10.58
N SER A 170 8.74 7.21 10.39
CA SER A 170 7.70 6.53 11.16
C SER A 170 7.64 5.04 10.85
N LEU A 171 7.65 4.66 9.57
CA LEU A 171 7.60 3.25 9.14
C LEU A 171 8.87 2.47 9.50
N GLY A 172 10.05 3.08 9.39
CA GLY A 172 11.30 2.39 9.64
C GLY A 172 11.70 2.27 11.10
N PHE A 173 11.25 3.20 11.95
CA PHE A 173 11.59 3.21 13.38
C PHE A 173 10.39 3.02 14.31
N GLY A 174 9.17 2.90 13.78
CA GLY A 174 7.94 2.75 14.56
C GLY A 174 7.53 3.98 15.37
N ASP A 175 8.10 5.16 15.09
CA ASP A 175 7.80 6.40 15.84
C ASP A 175 6.60 7.15 15.23
N TYR A 176 5.44 6.49 15.23
CA TYR A 176 4.21 7.04 14.65
C TYR A 176 3.64 8.21 15.47
N ARG A 177 3.92 8.29 16.78
CA ARG A 177 3.51 9.43 17.63
C ARG A 177 4.19 10.72 17.17
N ARG A 178 5.51 10.67 16.93
CA ARG A 178 6.24 11.81 16.35
C ARG A 178 5.73 12.14 14.95
N ALA A 179 5.32 11.14 14.18
CA ALA A 179 4.76 11.34 12.84
C ALA A 179 3.47 12.16 12.87
N VAL A 180 2.52 11.81 13.76
CA VAL A 180 1.28 12.56 13.96
C VAL A 180 1.58 14.03 14.30
N MET A 181 2.49 14.28 15.26
CA MET A 181 2.90 15.65 15.61
C MET A 181 3.48 16.39 14.41
N SER A 182 4.38 15.75 13.67
CA SER A 182 5.05 16.35 12.50
C SER A 182 4.07 16.68 11.38
N TYR A 183 3.08 15.81 11.12
CA TYR A 183 2.03 16.10 10.15
C TYR A 183 1.12 17.25 10.61
N HIS A 184 0.82 17.37 11.90
CA HIS A 184 0.07 18.51 12.42
C HIS A 184 0.83 19.84 12.30
N ASP A 185 2.14 19.84 12.50
CA ASP A 185 2.97 21.03 12.29
C ASP A 185 3.00 21.41 10.81
N LEU A 186 3.18 20.44 9.90
CA LEU A 186 3.06 20.66 8.45
C LEU A 186 1.67 21.18 8.05
N ALA A 187 0.61 20.68 8.68
CA ALA A 187 -0.75 21.15 8.45
C ALA A 187 -0.95 22.59 8.97
N ARG A 188 -0.27 22.99 10.05
CA ARG A 188 -0.28 24.37 10.54
C ARG A 188 0.40 25.30 9.54
N GLU A 189 1.55 24.91 9.01
CA GLU A 189 2.25 25.65 7.95
C GLU A 189 1.40 25.78 6.69
N ALA A 190 0.76 24.69 6.24
CA ALA A 190 -0.15 24.72 5.09
C ALA A 190 -1.32 25.70 5.28
N ARG A 191 -1.92 25.75 6.48
CA ARG A 191 -2.97 26.73 6.81
C ARG A 191 -2.48 28.17 6.77
N ASP A 192 -1.27 28.43 7.26
CA ASP A 192 -0.63 29.75 7.18
C ASP A 192 -0.41 30.18 5.71
N HIS A 193 0.05 29.26 4.85
CA HIS A 193 0.17 29.52 3.42
C HIS A 193 -1.17 29.76 2.73
N ILE A 194 -2.23 29.04 3.11
CA ILE A 194 -3.60 29.30 2.61
C ILE A 194 -4.04 30.72 2.98
N SER A 195 -3.78 31.14 4.22
CA SER A 195 -4.10 32.49 4.71
C SER A 195 -3.36 33.57 3.92
N LYS A 196 -2.05 33.39 3.71
CA LYS A 196 -1.21 34.32 2.93
C LYS A 196 -1.62 34.39 1.47
N ALA A 197 -1.96 33.27 0.84
CA ALA A 197 -2.39 33.22 -0.55
C ALA A 197 -3.81 33.78 -0.77
N ALA A 198 -4.63 33.86 0.29
CA ALA A 198 -6.03 34.29 0.19
C ALA A 198 -6.25 35.70 -0.36
N GLN A 199 -5.24 36.57 -0.26
CA GLN A 199 -5.33 37.98 -0.68
C GLN A 199 -4.96 38.20 -2.15
N HIS A 200 -4.10 37.36 -2.75
CA HIS A 200 -3.47 37.66 -4.03
C HIS A 200 -3.29 36.48 -5.00
N ASP A 201 -3.48 35.22 -4.57
CA ASP A 201 -3.24 34.06 -5.44
C ASP A 201 -4.23 32.90 -5.15
N ASN A 202 -5.33 32.88 -5.90
CA ASN A 202 -6.33 31.81 -5.81
C ASN A 202 -5.77 30.44 -6.23
N SER A 203 -4.82 30.40 -7.17
CA SER A 203 -4.25 29.13 -7.65
C SER A 203 -3.38 28.47 -6.59
N ALA A 204 -2.50 29.25 -5.94
CA ALA A 204 -1.71 28.77 -4.81
C ALA A 204 -2.61 28.41 -3.62
N ARG A 205 -3.69 29.17 -3.38
CA ARG A 205 -4.64 28.87 -2.31
C ARG A 205 -5.28 27.49 -2.49
N GLU A 206 -5.78 27.16 -3.67
CA GLU A 206 -6.38 25.85 -3.94
C GLU A 206 -5.34 24.72 -3.86
N LEU A 207 -4.11 24.95 -4.34
CA LEU A 207 -3.01 24.00 -4.21
C LEU A 207 -2.72 23.69 -2.73
N TRP A 208 -2.64 24.69 -1.86
CA TRP A 208 -2.38 24.48 -0.43
C TRP A 208 -3.56 23.82 0.30
N LYS A 209 -4.80 24.06 -0.13
CA LYS A 209 -5.97 23.31 0.38
C LYS A 209 -5.90 21.83 0.01
N ALA A 210 -5.53 21.51 -1.24
CA ALA A 210 -5.33 20.13 -1.67
C ALA A 210 -4.25 19.44 -0.82
N ARG A 211 -3.11 20.12 -0.60
CA ARG A 211 -2.03 19.63 0.27
C ARG A 211 -2.46 19.43 1.72
N LEU A 212 -3.26 20.36 2.27
CA LEU A 212 -3.79 20.25 3.62
C LEU A 212 -4.72 19.03 3.76
N TYR A 213 -5.53 18.76 2.74
CA TYR A 213 -6.33 17.54 2.69
C TYR A 213 -5.46 16.28 2.68
N ASP A 214 -4.43 16.24 1.83
CA ASP A 214 -3.52 15.09 1.76
C ASP A 214 -2.79 14.86 3.09
N LEU A 215 -2.39 15.93 3.79
CA LEU A 215 -1.84 15.86 5.15
C LEU A 215 -2.85 15.28 6.15
N GLY A 216 -4.14 15.61 6.04
CA GLY A 216 -5.19 14.98 6.85
C GLY A 216 -5.29 13.48 6.63
N ILE A 217 -5.16 13.03 5.37
CA ILE A 217 -5.08 11.59 5.07
C ILE A 217 -3.83 10.96 5.68
N GLN A 218 -2.68 11.65 5.67
CA GLN A 218 -1.46 11.15 6.32
C GLN A 218 -1.59 11.06 7.85
N VAL A 219 -2.29 12.00 8.50
CA VAL A 219 -2.59 11.94 9.93
C VAL A 219 -3.46 10.71 10.24
N ALA A 220 -4.54 10.49 9.48
CA ALA A 220 -5.36 9.29 9.63
C ALA A 220 -4.53 8.01 9.45
N GLY A 221 -3.66 7.96 8.44
CA GLY A 221 -2.73 6.86 8.23
C GLY A 221 -1.80 6.62 9.42
N ALA A 222 -1.23 7.67 10.01
CA ALA A 222 -0.37 7.54 11.19
C ALA A 222 -1.13 7.12 12.45
N LEU A 223 -2.40 7.51 12.61
CA LEU A 223 -3.27 7.06 13.70
C LEU A 223 -3.60 5.56 13.58
N ILE A 224 -3.83 5.07 12.36
CA ILE A 224 -4.03 3.63 12.10
C ILE A 224 -2.80 2.83 12.53
N GLU A 225 -1.60 3.30 12.19
CA GLU A 225 -0.33 2.65 12.58
C GLU A 225 -0.06 2.72 14.10
N LEU A 226 -0.69 3.66 14.80
CA LEU A 226 -0.70 3.74 16.26
C LEU A 226 -1.76 2.85 16.91
N GLU A 227 -2.54 2.11 16.12
CA GLU A 227 -3.70 1.33 16.56
C GLU A 227 -4.83 2.20 17.16
N ASP A 228 -4.78 3.54 16.98
CA ASP A 228 -5.87 4.46 17.33
C ASP A 228 -6.88 4.57 16.17
N LEU A 229 -7.54 3.44 15.91
CA LEU A 229 -8.48 3.28 14.81
C LEU A 229 -9.72 4.19 14.98
N THR A 230 -10.20 4.36 16.22
CA THR A 230 -11.32 5.25 16.54
C THR A 230 -10.95 6.72 16.31
N GLY A 231 -9.75 7.13 16.73
CA GLY A 231 -9.22 8.47 16.45
C GLY A 231 -9.05 8.71 14.95
N ALA A 232 -8.57 7.72 14.21
CA ALA A 232 -8.48 7.77 12.75
C ALA A 232 -9.86 7.94 12.09
N ALA A 233 -10.86 7.18 12.53
CA ALA A 233 -12.23 7.25 12.00
C ALA A 233 -12.86 8.62 12.26
N HIS A 234 -12.72 9.12 13.50
CA HIS A 234 -13.16 10.46 13.85
C HIS A 234 -12.44 11.53 13.02
N HIS A 235 -11.12 11.43 12.85
CA HIS A 235 -10.37 12.37 12.03
C HIS A 235 -10.84 12.39 10.57
N LEU A 236 -11.00 11.21 9.95
CA LEU A 236 -11.50 11.09 8.58
C LEU A 236 -12.92 11.65 8.43
N SER A 237 -13.75 11.58 9.46
CA SER A 237 -15.10 12.18 9.46
C SER A 237 -15.07 13.70 9.37
N THR A 238 -13.99 14.35 9.83
CA THR A 238 -13.80 15.81 9.73
C THR A 238 -13.28 16.27 8.37
N LEU A 239 -12.76 15.35 7.55
CA LEU A 239 -12.26 15.69 6.22
C LEU A 239 -13.41 15.81 5.23
N ARG A 240 -13.32 16.82 4.35
CA ARG A 240 -14.33 17.05 3.30
C ARG A 240 -14.33 15.90 2.30
N ASP A 241 -15.49 15.36 1.99
CA ASP A 241 -15.62 14.39 0.91
C ASP A 241 -15.41 15.08 -0.45
N ARG A 242 -14.65 14.41 -1.32
CA ARG A 242 -14.43 14.87 -2.71
C ARG A 242 -15.51 14.34 -3.66
N GLY A 243 -16.39 13.44 -3.20
CA GLY A 243 -17.48 12.87 -3.98
C GLY A 243 -17.02 11.80 -4.97
N ASP A 244 -15.83 11.23 -4.77
CA ASP A 244 -15.25 10.19 -5.62
C ASP A 244 -15.41 8.77 -5.04
N GLY A 245 -16.25 8.61 -4.01
CA GLY A 245 -16.51 7.34 -3.32
C GLY A 245 -15.34 6.80 -2.49
N LYS A 246 -14.10 7.25 -2.72
CA LYS A 246 -12.88 6.76 -2.06
C LYS A 246 -12.90 7.02 -0.56
N MET A 247 -13.42 8.17 -0.13
CA MET A 247 -13.53 8.50 1.29
C MET A 247 -14.53 7.57 2.00
N ALA A 248 -15.67 7.29 1.38
CA ALA A 248 -16.67 6.36 1.90
C ALA A 248 -16.09 4.95 2.02
N LEU A 249 -15.40 4.46 0.98
CA LEU A 249 -14.71 3.16 1.02
C LEU A 249 -13.63 3.10 2.11
N THR A 250 -12.80 4.14 2.23
CA THR A 250 -11.74 4.21 3.25
C THR A 250 -12.32 4.14 4.67
N LYS A 251 -13.40 4.88 4.93
CA LYS A 251 -14.11 4.83 6.22
C LYS A 251 -14.73 3.45 6.46
N ALA A 252 -15.37 2.87 5.44
CA ALA A 252 -15.96 1.54 5.54
C ALA A 252 -14.91 0.48 5.91
N LEU A 253 -13.76 0.47 5.24
CA LEU A 253 -12.66 -0.46 5.54
C LEU A 253 -12.14 -0.31 6.97
N LEU A 254 -12.05 0.92 7.48
CA LEU A 254 -11.66 1.18 8.86
C LEU A 254 -12.70 0.67 9.87
N TRP A 255 -13.99 0.87 9.58
CA TRP A 255 -15.07 0.34 10.42
C TRP A 255 -15.12 -1.19 10.42
N LEU A 256 -14.91 -1.81 9.26
CA LEU A 256 -14.79 -3.27 9.15
C LEU A 256 -13.58 -3.80 9.93
N HIS A 257 -12.46 -3.08 9.91
CA HIS A 257 -11.29 -3.44 10.72
C HIS A 257 -11.56 -3.36 12.23
N LEU A 258 -12.41 -2.42 12.66
CA LEU A 258 -12.93 -2.31 14.02
C LEU A 258 -14.02 -3.34 14.36
N GLY A 259 -14.53 -4.08 13.37
CA GLY A 259 -15.65 -4.99 13.51
C GLY A 259 -17.03 -4.32 13.60
N ASP A 260 -17.13 -3.02 13.28
CA ASP A 260 -18.40 -2.28 13.22
C ASP A 260 -18.97 -2.31 11.79
N VAL A 261 -19.67 -3.39 11.48
CA VAL A 261 -20.26 -3.61 10.16
C VAL A 261 -21.39 -2.62 9.87
N GLU A 262 -22.13 -2.17 10.89
CA GLU A 262 -23.23 -1.21 10.72
C GLU A 262 -22.74 0.17 10.28
N SER A 263 -21.66 0.66 10.89
CA SER A 263 -21.01 1.91 10.46
C SER A 263 -20.44 1.79 9.04
N ALA A 264 -19.91 0.62 8.67
CA ALA A 264 -19.47 0.35 7.30
C ALA A 264 -20.63 0.37 6.29
N ARG A 265 -21.77 -0.26 6.60
CA ARG A 265 -22.99 -0.20 5.76
C ARG A 265 -23.55 1.22 5.65
N SER A 266 -23.42 2.03 6.70
CA SER A 266 -23.77 3.47 6.64
C SER A 266 -22.90 4.24 5.63
N CYS A 267 -21.61 3.90 5.53
CA CYS A 267 -20.71 4.48 4.52
C CYS A 267 -21.12 4.07 3.09
N ALA A 268 -21.64 2.85 2.89
CA ALA A 268 -22.16 2.41 1.59
C ALA A 268 -23.33 3.29 1.11
N ARG A 269 -24.27 3.61 2.01
CA ARG A 269 -25.41 4.50 1.69
C ARG A 269 -24.96 5.90 1.27
N GLN A 270 -23.87 6.41 1.85
CA GLN A 270 -23.26 7.69 1.46
C GLN A 270 -22.51 7.58 0.11
N ALA A 271 -21.99 6.40 -0.21
CA ALA A 271 -21.33 6.14 -1.49
C ALA A 271 -22.33 6.02 -2.65
N MET A 272 -23.54 5.50 -2.42
CA MET A 272 -24.60 5.34 -3.42
C MET A 272 -24.88 6.62 -4.21
N GLU A 273 -24.86 7.78 -3.54
CA GLU A 273 -25.09 9.08 -4.17
C GLU A 273 -24.01 9.46 -5.19
N ASN A 274 -22.83 8.82 -5.13
CA ASN A 274 -21.65 9.17 -5.91
C ASN A 274 -21.23 8.05 -6.89
N ASP A 275 -21.25 6.79 -6.47
CA ASP A 275 -20.80 5.63 -7.26
C ASP A 275 -21.46 4.32 -6.78
N GLU A 276 -22.34 3.75 -7.61
CA GLU A 276 -23.06 2.49 -7.35
C GLU A 276 -22.10 1.29 -7.17
N ASN A 277 -20.98 1.26 -7.90
CA ASN A 277 -20.02 0.17 -7.76
C ASN A 277 -19.31 0.21 -6.41
N VAL A 278 -19.03 1.41 -5.88
CA VAL A 278 -18.41 1.57 -4.55
C VAL A 278 -19.36 1.12 -3.46
N GLU A 279 -20.66 1.43 -3.57
CA GLU A 279 -21.67 0.92 -2.66
C GLU A 279 -21.70 -0.61 -2.64
N LYS A 280 -21.85 -1.25 -3.82
CA LYS A 280 -21.89 -2.71 -3.95
C LYS A 280 -20.63 -3.36 -3.38
N LEU A 281 -19.45 -2.76 -3.62
CA LEU A 281 -18.18 -3.22 -3.06
C LEU A 281 -18.20 -3.19 -1.53
N ILE A 282 -18.61 -2.08 -0.92
CA ILE A 282 -18.68 -1.97 0.55
C ILE A 282 -19.66 -3.01 1.12
N LEU A 283 -20.83 -3.18 0.50
CA LEU A 283 -21.83 -4.15 0.95
C LEU A 283 -21.31 -5.59 0.87
N ALA A 284 -20.64 -5.96 -0.23
CA ALA A 284 -20.04 -7.30 -0.37
C ALA A 284 -18.95 -7.56 0.70
N LEU A 285 -18.16 -6.55 1.06
CA LEU A 285 -17.20 -6.65 2.17
C LEU A 285 -17.90 -6.81 3.53
N CYS A 286 -19.01 -6.08 3.76
CA CYS A 286 -19.82 -6.23 4.97
C CYS A 286 -20.41 -7.64 5.10
N ASP A 287 -20.92 -8.21 4.01
CA ASP A 287 -21.48 -9.57 4.01
C ASP A 287 -20.40 -10.62 4.31
N MET A 288 -19.19 -10.45 3.78
CA MET A 288 -18.04 -11.29 4.17
C MET A 288 -17.67 -11.15 5.66
N ALA A 289 -17.78 -9.95 6.22
CA ALA A 289 -17.50 -9.69 7.64
C ALA A 289 -18.55 -10.33 8.56
N ASP A 290 -19.80 -10.40 8.11
CA ASP A 290 -20.91 -11.10 8.78
C ASP A 290 -20.87 -12.63 8.57
N ALA A 291 -19.90 -13.14 7.80
CA ALA A 291 -19.75 -14.53 7.38
C ALA A 291 -20.87 -15.06 6.45
N GLU A 292 -21.56 -14.16 5.77
CA GLU A 292 -22.57 -14.45 4.74
C GLU A 292 -21.88 -14.60 3.37
N TYR A 293 -21.05 -15.64 3.26
CA TYR A 293 -20.15 -15.82 2.10
C TYR A 293 -20.88 -16.16 0.79
N GLU A 294 -22.05 -16.80 0.86
CA GLU A 294 -22.90 -17.06 -0.31
C GLU A 294 -23.41 -15.76 -0.92
N THR A 295 -23.98 -14.88 -0.11
CA THR A 295 -24.48 -13.56 -0.53
C THR A 295 -23.34 -12.70 -1.08
N ALA A 296 -22.21 -12.67 -0.37
CA ALA A 296 -21.03 -11.95 -0.82
C ALA A 296 -20.52 -12.50 -2.17
N LEU A 297 -20.51 -13.82 -2.37
CA LEU A 297 -20.07 -14.44 -3.62
C LEU A 297 -20.95 -14.04 -4.81
N GLU A 298 -22.26 -13.93 -4.62
CA GLU A 298 -23.18 -13.43 -5.65
C GLU A 298 -22.88 -11.97 -5.99
N ALA A 299 -22.71 -11.12 -4.97
CA ALA A 299 -22.36 -9.71 -5.15
C ALA A 299 -21.02 -9.53 -5.88
N TRP A 300 -19.99 -10.32 -5.56
CA TRP A 300 -18.69 -10.26 -6.25
C TRP A 300 -18.78 -10.72 -7.71
N LYS A 301 -19.62 -11.70 -8.02
CA LYS A 301 -19.84 -12.13 -9.40
C LYS A 301 -20.52 -11.06 -10.23
N GLU A 302 -21.52 -10.39 -9.67
CA GLU A 302 -22.18 -9.25 -10.33
C GLU A 302 -21.18 -8.10 -10.54
N LEU A 303 -20.41 -7.74 -9.51
CA LEU A 303 -19.37 -6.71 -9.59
C LEU A 303 -18.31 -7.01 -10.64
N LYS A 304 -18.02 -8.28 -10.91
CA LYS A 304 -17.05 -8.68 -11.93
C LYS A 304 -17.51 -8.33 -13.35
N GLU A 305 -18.80 -8.18 -13.58
CA GLU A 305 -19.35 -7.79 -14.88
C GLU A 305 -19.16 -6.29 -15.14
N SER A 306 -19.12 -5.46 -14.08
CA SER A 306 -18.97 -4.01 -14.17
C SER A 306 -17.55 -3.51 -13.88
N LEU A 307 -16.78 -4.24 -13.08
CA LEU A 307 -15.42 -3.91 -12.66
C LEU A 307 -14.45 -5.05 -12.99
N ASP A 308 -13.53 -4.78 -13.91
CA ASP A 308 -12.38 -5.64 -14.17
C ASP A 308 -11.21 -5.28 -13.23
N ASP A 309 -11.37 -5.59 -11.94
CA ASP A 309 -10.38 -5.33 -10.88
C ASP A 309 -9.92 -6.66 -10.23
N GLU A 310 -8.61 -6.79 -10.01
CA GLU A 310 -7.98 -7.95 -9.36
C GLU A 310 -8.62 -8.26 -7.99
N MET A 311 -9.00 -7.22 -7.24
CA MET A 311 -9.64 -7.33 -5.92
C MET A 311 -10.94 -8.12 -5.95
N VAL A 312 -11.78 -7.88 -6.97
CA VAL A 312 -13.06 -8.58 -7.12
C VAL A 312 -12.80 -10.07 -7.29
N GLY A 313 -11.82 -10.43 -8.14
CA GLY A 313 -11.42 -11.81 -8.35
C GLY A 313 -10.81 -12.46 -7.10
N VAL A 314 -9.96 -11.74 -6.38
CA VAL A 314 -9.35 -12.22 -5.13
C VAL A 314 -10.42 -12.46 -4.05
N ASN A 315 -11.32 -11.51 -3.82
CA ASN A 315 -12.39 -11.67 -2.83
C ASN A 315 -13.42 -12.74 -3.21
N THR A 316 -13.70 -12.91 -4.51
CA THR A 316 -14.48 -14.05 -5.03
C THR A 316 -13.84 -15.38 -4.62
N ALA A 317 -12.52 -15.52 -4.82
CA ALA A 317 -11.78 -16.73 -4.46
C ALA A 317 -11.73 -16.97 -2.94
N VAL A 318 -11.66 -15.90 -2.14
CA VAL A 318 -11.74 -15.98 -0.67
C VAL A 318 -13.13 -16.46 -0.22
N CYS A 319 -14.21 -15.96 -0.82
CA CYS A 319 -15.56 -16.47 -0.52
C CYS A 319 -15.66 -17.97 -0.84
N LEU A 320 -15.17 -18.40 -2.01
CA LEU A 320 -15.15 -19.81 -2.39
C LEU A 320 -14.33 -20.68 -1.41
N LEU A 321 -13.23 -20.16 -0.86
CA LEU A 321 -12.47 -20.84 0.19
C LEU A 321 -13.32 -21.10 1.43
N TYR A 322 -13.99 -20.06 1.95
CA TYR A 322 -14.83 -20.18 3.15
C TYR A 322 -16.05 -21.09 2.96
N LEU A 323 -16.54 -21.20 1.72
CA LEU A 323 -17.59 -22.13 1.31
C LEU A 323 -17.08 -23.57 1.06
N GLY A 324 -15.79 -23.84 1.29
CA GLY A 324 -15.18 -25.16 1.07
C GLY A 324 -14.91 -25.51 -0.40
N ARG A 325 -15.11 -24.58 -1.33
CA ARG A 325 -14.93 -24.74 -2.79
C ARG A 325 -13.51 -24.33 -3.20
N ILE A 326 -12.51 -24.90 -2.51
CA ILE A 326 -11.10 -24.49 -2.60
C ILE A 326 -10.55 -24.61 -4.02
N GLN A 327 -10.91 -25.67 -4.76
CA GLN A 327 -10.41 -25.87 -6.12
C GLN A 327 -10.91 -24.79 -7.10
N GLU A 328 -12.14 -24.32 -6.93
CA GLU A 328 -12.69 -23.24 -7.74
C GLU A 328 -12.02 -21.91 -7.41
N GLY A 329 -11.86 -21.60 -6.11
CA GLY A 329 -11.15 -20.40 -5.67
C GLY A 329 -9.70 -20.39 -6.18
N ARG A 330 -9.01 -21.52 -6.11
CA ARG A 330 -7.66 -21.70 -6.68
C ARG A 330 -7.64 -21.41 -8.18
N ALA A 331 -8.57 -21.99 -8.95
CA ALA A 331 -8.63 -21.80 -10.40
C ALA A 331 -8.83 -20.32 -10.77
N ILE A 332 -9.65 -19.58 -10.02
CA ILE A 332 -9.81 -18.13 -10.20
C ILE A 332 -8.49 -17.40 -9.99
N LEU A 333 -7.78 -17.64 -8.88
CA LEU A 333 -6.52 -16.98 -8.59
C LEU A 333 -5.42 -17.35 -9.60
N GLU A 334 -5.37 -18.61 -10.04
CA GLU A 334 -4.44 -19.03 -11.10
C GLU A 334 -4.73 -18.30 -12.41
N GLY A 335 -6.01 -18.15 -12.78
CA GLY A 335 -6.44 -17.43 -13.96
C GLY A 335 -6.11 -15.93 -13.93
N LEU A 336 -6.22 -15.27 -12.77
CA LEU A 336 -5.81 -13.86 -12.61
C LEU A 336 -4.30 -13.68 -12.85
N VAL A 337 -3.49 -14.63 -12.39
CA VAL A 337 -2.04 -14.60 -12.67
C VAL A 337 -1.76 -14.85 -14.15
N ASP A 338 -2.50 -15.76 -14.78
CA ASP A 338 -2.37 -16.04 -16.21
C ASP A 338 -2.81 -14.85 -17.08
N SER A 339 -3.67 -13.97 -16.58
CA SER A 339 -4.01 -12.69 -17.23
C SER A 339 -2.99 -11.57 -16.97
N GLY A 340 -1.86 -11.86 -16.31
CA GLY A 340 -0.77 -10.93 -16.08
C GLY A 340 -0.82 -10.18 -14.75
N LEU A 341 -1.79 -10.46 -13.88
CA LEU A 341 -1.90 -9.82 -12.57
C LEU A 341 -0.98 -10.50 -11.55
N SER A 342 -0.43 -9.72 -10.62
CA SER A 342 0.63 -10.22 -9.73
C SER A 342 0.79 -9.40 -8.46
N SER A 343 -0.31 -8.88 -7.89
CA SER A 343 -0.20 -8.18 -6.61
C SER A 343 0.25 -9.13 -5.50
N HIS A 344 0.80 -8.54 -4.44
CA HIS A 344 1.14 -9.26 -3.22
C HIS A 344 -0.05 -10.07 -2.68
N THR A 345 -1.24 -9.48 -2.62
CA THR A 345 -2.46 -10.12 -2.08
C THR A 345 -2.85 -11.33 -2.91
N LEU A 346 -2.83 -11.21 -4.24
CA LEU A 346 -3.12 -12.32 -5.16
C LEU A 346 -2.14 -13.48 -4.97
N LEU A 347 -0.83 -13.19 -5.01
CA LEU A 347 0.22 -14.21 -4.92
C LEU A 347 0.24 -14.89 -3.55
N PHE A 348 0.03 -14.12 -2.47
CA PHE A 348 -0.03 -14.63 -1.11
C PHE A 348 -1.26 -15.53 -0.90
N ASN A 349 -2.42 -15.13 -1.42
CA ASN A 349 -3.65 -15.92 -1.32
C ASN A 349 -3.55 -17.20 -2.15
N LEU A 350 -2.99 -17.15 -3.35
CA LEU A 350 -2.76 -18.35 -4.17
C LEU A 350 -1.74 -19.29 -3.51
N SER A 351 -0.68 -18.74 -2.92
CA SER A 351 0.29 -19.52 -2.15
C SER A 351 -0.34 -20.20 -0.93
N THR A 352 -1.31 -19.53 -0.29
CA THR A 352 -2.12 -20.10 0.79
C THR A 352 -3.02 -21.22 0.28
N MET A 353 -3.70 -21.05 -0.87
CA MET A 353 -4.50 -22.11 -1.49
C MET A 353 -3.67 -23.36 -1.79
N TYR A 354 -2.42 -23.19 -2.26
CA TYR A 354 -1.50 -24.31 -2.48
C TYR A 354 -1.18 -25.06 -1.19
N GLU A 355 -0.89 -24.35 -0.09
CA GLU A 355 -0.65 -24.94 1.23
C GLU A 355 -1.85 -25.76 1.71
N LEU A 356 -3.07 -25.28 1.47
CA LEU A 356 -4.30 -25.96 1.89
C LEU A 356 -4.68 -27.16 0.99
N CYS A 357 -4.30 -27.14 -0.28
CA CYS A 357 -4.70 -28.17 -1.24
C CYS A 357 -3.74 -29.36 -1.31
N THR A 358 -2.46 -29.20 -0.98
CA THR A 358 -1.46 -30.25 -1.27
C THR A 358 -0.17 -30.15 -0.46
N GLU A 359 0.37 -31.31 -0.07
CA GLU A 359 1.71 -31.46 0.51
C GLU A 359 2.84 -31.04 -0.45
N ARG A 360 2.57 -30.98 -1.76
CA ARG A 360 3.54 -30.53 -2.78
C ARG A 360 3.55 -29.01 -2.98
N HIS A 361 2.96 -28.25 -2.07
CA HIS A 361 2.79 -26.80 -2.17
C HIS A 361 4.10 -26.04 -2.46
N LYS A 362 5.23 -26.47 -1.89
CA LYS A 362 6.55 -25.86 -2.15
C LYS A 362 6.91 -25.85 -3.64
N SER A 363 6.67 -26.96 -4.34
CA SER A 363 6.93 -27.06 -5.78
C SER A 363 6.01 -26.18 -6.61
N LEU A 364 4.74 -26.03 -6.20
CA LEU A 364 3.79 -25.14 -6.87
C LEU A 364 4.15 -23.67 -6.67
N LYS A 365 4.56 -23.28 -5.47
CA LYS A 365 5.05 -21.92 -5.19
C LYS A 365 6.28 -21.57 -6.03
N LEU A 366 7.24 -22.48 -6.15
CA LEU A 366 8.41 -22.27 -7.00
C LEU A 366 8.01 -22.10 -8.47
N LYS A 367 7.14 -22.97 -9.00
CA LYS A 367 6.59 -22.81 -10.36
C LYS A 367 5.83 -21.49 -10.54
N LEU A 368 5.12 -21.05 -9.50
CA LEU A 368 4.44 -19.75 -9.51
C LEU A 368 5.45 -18.60 -9.61
N THR A 369 6.60 -18.66 -8.92
CA THR A 369 7.67 -17.65 -9.09
C THR A 369 8.21 -17.62 -10.52
N GLU A 370 8.40 -18.78 -11.15
CA GLU A 370 8.86 -18.89 -12.53
C GLU A 370 7.84 -18.33 -13.51
N ARG A 371 6.55 -18.62 -13.29
CA ARG A 371 5.44 -18.11 -14.09
C ARG A 371 5.34 -16.59 -14.00
N VAL A 372 5.36 -16.02 -12.79
CA VAL A 372 5.27 -14.56 -12.59
C VAL A 372 6.50 -13.84 -13.13
N ALA A 373 7.70 -14.39 -12.95
CA ALA A 373 8.91 -13.85 -13.58
C ALA A 373 8.87 -13.98 -15.13
N GLY A 374 7.97 -14.79 -15.67
CA GLY A 374 7.65 -14.94 -17.09
C GLY A 374 6.80 -13.82 -17.68
N LEU A 375 6.11 -13.05 -16.85
CA LEU A 375 5.23 -11.98 -17.30
C LEU A 375 6.02 -10.80 -17.84
N GLU A 376 5.39 -10.04 -18.73
CA GLU A 376 5.95 -8.78 -19.24
C GLU A 376 6.08 -7.76 -18.11
N ALA A 377 7.14 -6.96 -18.18
CA ALA A 377 7.40 -5.91 -17.23
C ALA A 377 6.36 -4.79 -17.38
N SER A 378 5.85 -4.28 -16.27
CA SER A 378 4.82 -3.24 -16.24
C SER A 378 5.11 -2.23 -15.14
N THR A 379 4.41 -1.09 -15.19
CA THR A 379 4.51 -0.03 -14.19
C THR A 379 4.11 -0.47 -12.77
N ALA A 380 3.45 -1.63 -12.62
CA ALA A 380 3.08 -2.21 -11.32
C ALA A 380 4.25 -2.86 -10.56
N GLY A 381 5.42 -2.98 -11.21
CA GLY A 381 6.62 -3.57 -10.63
C GLY A 381 6.79 -5.03 -11.04
N TRP A 382 7.86 -5.28 -11.80
CA TRP A 382 8.18 -6.61 -12.33
C TRP A 382 8.77 -7.53 -11.24
N GLU A 383 9.75 -7.04 -10.49
CA GLU A 383 10.41 -7.84 -9.44
C GLU A 383 9.47 -8.07 -8.24
N LYS A 384 9.38 -9.33 -7.80
CA LYS A 384 8.67 -9.73 -6.57
C LYS A 384 9.62 -10.29 -5.52
N THR A 385 9.16 -10.40 -4.29
CA THR A 385 9.90 -10.85 -3.12
C THR A 385 9.48 -12.25 -2.68
N ASN A 386 10.30 -12.93 -1.87
CA ASN A 386 9.95 -14.23 -1.29
C ASN A 386 8.66 -14.15 -0.44
N SER A 387 8.39 -13.01 0.20
CA SER A 387 7.17 -12.78 0.98
C SER A 387 5.89 -12.83 0.14
N ASP A 388 5.94 -12.45 -1.14
CA ASP A 388 4.78 -12.54 -2.04
C ASP A 388 4.32 -13.98 -2.25
N PHE A 389 5.24 -14.95 -2.15
CA PHE A 389 4.99 -16.37 -2.42
C PHE A 389 5.00 -17.25 -1.14
N LYS A 390 5.09 -16.64 0.05
CA LYS A 390 5.30 -17.34 1.32
C LYS A 390 6.48 -18.34 1.24
N LEU A 391 7.64 -17.88 0.75
CA LEU A 391 8.88 -18.67 0.60
C LEU A 391 9.91 -18.37 1.68
#